data_AF-A0A0F9PC72-F1
#
_entry.id   AF-A0A0F9PC72-F1
#
_cell.length_a   1.000
_cell.length_b   1.000
_cell.length_c   1.000
_cell.angle_alpha   90.00
_cell.angle_beta   90.00
_cell.angle_gamma   90.00
#
_symmetry.space_group_name_H-M   'P 1'
#
loop_
_entity.id
_entity.type
_entity.pdbx_description
1 polymer ?
#
loop_
_entity_poly.entity_id
_entity_poly.type
_entity_poly.pdbx_seq_one_letter_code
_entity_poly.pdbx_strand_id
1 'polypeptide(L)'
;MTIPICEECKKALMRRCQEHTRCDDCGTREHVVFWVEGVFCNTCHEKLMVKRIAEFKGETMYQNEAVCPWCGYKDNDSWERQAGENECSECGRKFELSIEMTVDYSTTKL
;
A
#
# COMPACT_ATOMS: atom_id res chain seq x y z
N MET A 1 -6.50 -17.42 7.38
CA MET A 1 -5.70 -16.22 7.66
C MET A 1 -4.40 -16.65 8.32
N THR A 2 -3.28 -16.53 7.61
CA THR A 2 -1.94 -16.72 8.18
C THR A 2 -1.55 -15.47 8.97
N ILE A 3 -1.22 -15.64 10.25
CA ILE A 3 -0.69 -14.53 11.06
C ILE A 3 0.70 -14.20 10.48
N PRO A 4 0.96 -12.94 10.10
CA PRO A 4 2.28 -12.57 9.61
C PRO A 4 3.36 -12.90 10.66
N ILE A 5 4.56 -13.25 10.21
CA ILE A 5 5.68 -13.58 11.09
C ILE A 5 6.78 -12.54 10.93
N CYS A 6 7.39 -12.15 12.04
CA CYS A 6 8.58 -11.32 12.00
C CYS A 6 9.68 -12.03 11.21
N GLU A 7 10.17 -11.39 10.15
CA GLU A 7 11.13 -12.02 9.26
C GLU A 7 12.47 -12.33 9.93
N GLU A 8 12.83 -11.58 10.98
CA GLU A 8 14.09 -11.75 11.70
C GLU A 8 14.00 -12.82 12.80
N CYS A 9 12.99 -12.75 13.67
CA CYS A 9 12.89 -13.66 14.83
C CYS A 9 11.79 -14.73 14.73
N LYS A 10 11.04 -14.76 13.62
CA LYS A 10 9.98 -15.73 13.31
C LYS A 10 8.80 -15.79 14.30
N LYS A 11 8.66 -14.76 15.16
CA LYS A 11 7.51 -14.60 16.07
C LYS A 11 6.29 -14.06 15.30
N ALA A 12 5.10 -14.57 15.61
CA ALA A 12 3.85 -14.19 14.94
C ALA A 12 3.40 -12.77 15.31
N LEU A 13 3.61 -11.80 14.41
CA LEU A 13 3.32 -10.37 14.55
C LEU A 13 3.05 -9.74 13.17
N MET A 14 2.16 -8.74 13.11
CA MET A 14 1.57 -8.17 11.88
C MET A 14 2.60 -7.78 10.79
N ARG A 15 3.84 -7.44 11.16
CA ARG A 15 5.00 -7.35 10.24
C ARG A 15 6.33 -7.66 10.94
N ARG A 16 6.65 -6.93 12.02
CA ARG A 16 7.86 -7.12 12.85
C ARG A 16 7.52 -7.06 14.33
N CYS A 17 8.34 -7.69 15.17
CA CYS A 17 8.20 -7.59 16.62
C CYS A 17 8.77 -6.29 17.18
N GLN A 18 8.38 -5.91 18.40
CA GLN A 18 8.86 -4.69 19.07
C GLN A 18 10.39 -4.52 19.08
N GLU A 19 11.14 -5.62 19.15
CA GLU A 19 12.61 -5.60 19.13
C GLU A 19 13.19 -5.31 17.74
N HIS A 20 12.48 -5.69 16.67
CA HIS A 20 12.92 -5.58 15.28
C HIS A 20 12.18 -4.51 14.47
N THR A 21 11.14 -3.89 15.03
CA THR A 21 10.46 -2.74 14.42
C THR A 21 11.39 -1.55 14.38
N ARG A 22 11.90 -1.25 13.18
CA ARG A 22 12.79 -0.15 12.86
C ARG A 22 12.62 0.23 11.39
N CYS A 23 12.98 1.45 11.03
CA CYS A 23 12.99 1.90 9.65
C CYS A 23 13.93 1.04 8.79
N ASP A 24 13.43 0.60 7.63
CA ASP A 24 14.15 -0.22 6.65
C ASP A 24 15.33 0.49 6.01
N ASP A 25 15.28 1.82 5.93
CA ASP A 25 16.32 2.64 5.29
C ASP A 25 17.39 3.09 6.30
N CYS A 26 16.98 3.75 7.39
CA CYS A 26 17.93 4.35 8.35
C CYS A 26 18.08 3.61 9.68
N GLY A 27 17.24 2.60 9.96
CA GLY A 27 17.31 1.82 11.21
C GLY A 27 16.77 2.50 12.46
N THR A 28 16.25 3.73 12.39
CA THR A 28 15.62 4.39 13.56
C THR A 28 14.40 3.61 14.05
N ARG A 29 14.11 3.72 15.35
CA ARG A 29 12.89 3.16 15.97
C ARG A 29 11.83 4.22 16.25
N GLU A 30 12.14 5.49 16.03
CA GLU A 30 11.23 6.61 16.28
C GLU A 30 10.40 6.94 15.04
N HIS A 31 9.14 7.33 15.25
CA HIS A 31 8.21 7.77 14.21
C HIS A 31 8.12 6.79 13.02
N VAL A 32 8.19 5.49 13.30
CA VAL A 32 8.07 4.42 12.32
C VAL A 32 6.60 4.18 11.96
N VAL A 33 6.35 4.05 10.66
CA VAL A 33 5.05 3.81 10.06
C VAL A 33 5.06 2.46 9.35
N PHE A 34 3.93 1.75 9.40
CA PHE A 34 3.79 0.39 8.86
C PHE A 34 2.50 0.17 8.06
N TRP A 35 1.68 1.22 7.92
CA TRP A 35 0.53 1.23 7.01
C TRP A 35 0.92 1.45 5.55
N VAL A 36 2.21 1.67 5.29
CA VAL A 36 2.77 1.84 3.96
C VAL A 36 3.38 0.54 3.43
N GLU A 37 3.79 0.47 2.18
CA GLU A 37 4.58 -0.65 1.66
C GLU A 37 5.99 -0.65 2.30
N GLY A 38 6.22 -1.49 3.32
CA GLY A 38 7.45 -1.52 4.14
C GLY A 38 7.35 -0.81 5.51
N VAL A 39 8.45 -0.77 6.27
CA VAL A 39 8.51 -0.09 7.58
C VAL A 39 9.47 1.08 7.49
N PHE A 40 8.96 2.31 7.52
CA PHE A 40 9.79 3.51 7.35
C PHE A 40 9.56 4.53 8.46
N CYS A 41 10.56 5.33 8.82
CA CYS A 41 10.28 6.55 9.56
C CYS A 41 9.71 7.62 8.62
N ASN A 42 8.98 8.59 9.16
CA ASN A 42 8.37 9.66 8.36
C ASN A 42 9.36 10.30 7.36
N THR A 43 10.58 10.64 7.81
CA THR A 43 11.59 11.28 6.95
C THR A 43 12.07 10.38 5.81
N CYS A 44 12.33 9.09 6.07
CA CYS A 44 12.75 8.17 5.03
C CYS A 44 11.60 7.86 4.06
N HIS A 45 10.38 7.76 4.57
CA HIS A 45 9.19 7.61 3.77
C HIS A 45 8.97 8.79 2.82
N GLU A 46 9.07 10.03 3.31
CA GLU A 46 8.96 11.24 2.48
C GLU A 46 10.01 11.26 1.35
N LYS A 47 11.27 10.90 1.66
CA LYS A 47 12.33 10.80 0.64
C LYS A 47 12.01 9.75 -0.43
N LEU A 48 11.50 8.59 0.00
CA LEU A 48 11.05 7.54 -0.91
C LEU A 48 9.91 8.03 -1.81
N MET A 49 8.95 8.75 -1.24
CA MET A 49 7.81 9.31 -2.00
C MET A 49 8.28 10.33 -3.03
N VAL A 50 9.18 11.25 -2.67
CA VAL A 50 9.76 12.22 -3.64
C VAL A 50 10.39 11.50 -4.82
N LYS A 51 11.16 10.44 -4.55
CA LYS A 51 11.79 9.62 -5.60
C LYS A 51 10.74 8.90 -6.46
N ARG A 52 9.81 8.16 -5.85
CA ARG A 52 8.75 7.43 -6.57
C ARG A 52 7.92 8.36 -7.45
N ILE A 53 7.54 9.53 -6.93
CA ILE A 53 6.76 10.51 -7.69
C ILE A 53 7.55 11.05 -8.89
N ALA A 54 8.84 11.33 -8.72
CA ALA A 54 9.66 11.85 -9.81
C ALA A 54 9.94 10.80 -10.91
N GLU A 55 10.01 9.53 -10.53
CA GLU A 55 10.43 8.44 -11.41
C GLU A 55 9.25 7.69 -12.06
N PHE A 56 8.07 7.67 -11.42
CA PHE A 56 6.94 6.90 -11.92
C PHE A 56 6.38 7.48 -13.23
N LYS A 57 6.36 6.63 -14.26
CA LYS A 57 5.80 6.92 -15.59
C LYS A 57 4.96 5.74 -16.10
N GLY A 58 4.49 4.90 -15.18
CA GLY A 58 3.74 3.70 -15.51
C GLY A 58 2.32 3.99 -15.98
N GLU A 59 1.70 3.01 -16.61
CA GLU A 59 0.29 3.06 -16.99
C GLU A 59 -0.60 2.84 -15.76
N THR A 60 -1.71 3.56 -15.70
CA THR A 60 -2.70 3.44 -14.61
C THR A 60 -4.12 3.25 -15.10
N MET A 61 -4.34 3.28 -16.42
CA MET A 61 -5.65 3.07 -17.01
C MET A 61 -5.93 1.57 -17.14
N TYR A 62 -7.19 1.17 -16.91
CA TYR A 62 -7.70 -0.20 -17.10
C TYR A 62 -6.84 -1.30 -16.44
N GLN A 63 -6.42 -1.05 -15.21
CA GLN A 63 -5.69 -2.02 -14.39
C GLN A 63 -6.67 -2.88 -13.58
N ASN A 64 -6.25 -4.09 -13.18
CA ASN A 64 -7.04 -4.98 -12.32
C ASN A 64 -7.19 -4.47 -10.88
N GLU A 65 -6.38 -3.48 -10.50
CA GLU A 65 -6.34 -2.85 -9.19
C GLU A 65 -6.12 -1.34 -9.37
N ALA A 66 -6.56 -0.53 -8.40
CA ALA A 66 -6.31 0.91 -8.44
C ALA A 66 -4.81 1.20 -8.28
N VAL A 67 -4.21 1.85 -9.28
CA VAL A 67 -2.81 2.27 -9.26
C VAL A 67 -2.74 3.78 -9.11
N CYS A 68 -2.03 4.26 -8.09
CA CYS A 68 -1.83 5.69 -7.88
C CYS A 68 -1.07 6.30 -9.06
N PRO A 69 -1.64 7.31 -9.75
CA PRO A 69 -0.99 7.94 -10.91
C PRO A 69 0.24 8.76 -10.54
N TRP A 70 0.48 9.02 -9.26
CA TRP A 70 1.61 9.81 -8.79
C TRP A 70 2.81 8.96 -8.44
N CYS A 71 2.65 7.98 -7.55
CA CYS A 71 3.76 7.22 -7.00
C CYS A 71 3.81 5.76 -7.46
N GLY A 72 2.84 5.31 -8.25
CA GLY A 72 2.75 3.93 -8.74
C GLY A 72 2.32 2.90 -7.69
N TYR A 73 1.88 3.35 -6.50
CA TYR A 73 1.34 2.45 -5.49
C TYR A 73 0.13 1.69 -6.01
N LYS A 74 0.10 0.39 -5.73
CA LYS A 74 -0.97 -0.53 -6.10
C LYS A 74 -1.81 -0.86 -4.87
N ASP A 75 -3.09 -0.54 -4.94
CA ASP A 75 -4.00 -0.81 -3.85
C ASP A 75 -4.65 -2.20 -3.99
N ASN A 76 -4.14 -3.15 -3.21
CA ASN A 76 -4.65 -4.54 -3.20
C ASN A 76 -6.11 -4.64 -2.75
N ASP A 77 -6.59 -3.65 -1.97
CA ASP A 77 -7.97 -3.57 -1.49
C ASP A 77 -8.78 -2.55 -2.31
N SER A 78 -8.36 -2.29 -3.55
CA SER A 78 -9.03 -1.37 -4.48
C SER A 78 -10.49 -1.71 -4.78
N TRP A 79 -10.92 -2.95 -4.53
CA TRP A 79 -12.32 -3.36 -4.60
C TRP A 79 -13.22 -2.70 -3.54
N GLU A 80 -12.65 -2.14 -2.46
CA GLU A 80 -13.38 -1.36 -1.44
C GLU A 80 -13.48 0.13 -1.79
N ARG A 81 -12.76 0.60 -2.83
CA ARG A 81 -12.77 2.01 -3.22
C ARG A 81 -14.02 2.38 -4.00
N GLN A 82 -14.33 3.68 -3.96
CA GLN A 82 -15.41 4.29 -4.72
C GLN A 82 -14.84 5.12 -5.87
N ALA A 83 -15.56 5.16 -7.00
CA ALA A 83 -15.23 6.07 -8.09
C ALA A 83 -15.35 7.54 -7.64
N GLY A 84 -14.55 8.42 -8.24
CA GLY A 84 -14.44 9.83 -7.87
C GLY A 84 -13.09 10.22 -7.27
N GLU A 85 -13.05 11.35 -6.56
CA GLU A 85 -11.86 11.85 -5.89
C GLU A 85 -11.45 10.92 -4.73
N ASN A 86 -10.19 10.47 -4.78
CA ASN A 86 -9.57 9.59 -3.79
C ASN A 86 -8.21 10.15 -3.37
N GLU A 87 -7.72 9.75 -2.20
CA GLU A 87 -6.35 10.04 -1.75
C GLU A 87 -5.51 8.74 -1.72
N CYS A 88 -4.24 8.84 -2.08
CA CYS A 88 -3.31 7.72 -2.00
C CYS A 88 -2.77 7.55 -0.58
N SER A 89 -2.89 6.34 -0.02
CA SER A 89 -2.40 5.98 1.32
C SER A 89 -0.87 6.05 1.46
N GLU A 90 -0.12 5.90 0.36
CA GLU A 90 1.34 6.05 0.36
C GLU A 90 1.75 7.52 0.24
N CYS A 91 1.38 8.20 -0.85
CA CYS A 91 1.95 9.51 -1.15
C CYS A 91 1.09 10.71 -0.72
N GLY A 92 -0.12 10.48 -0.20
CA GLY A 92 -1.05 11.51 0.27
C GLY A 92 -1.61 12.41 -0.83
N ARG A 93 -1.35 12.11 -2.12
CA ARG A 93 -1.88 12.92 -3.24
C ARG A 93 -3.26 12.46 -3.64
N LYS A 94 -4.10 13.44 -3.96
CA LYS A 94 -5.43 13.21 -4.53
C LYS A 94 -5.35 12.76 -5.98
N PHE A 95 -6.26 11.89 -6.40
CA PHE A 95 -6.43 11.44 -7.77
C PHE A 95 -7.90 11.11 -8.06
N GLU A 96 -8.28 11.17 -9.34
CA GLU A 96 -9.60 10.76 -9.80
C GLU A 96 -9.57 9.27 -10.14
N LEU A 97 -10.50 8.49 -9.59
CA LEU A 97 -10.65 7.06 -9.88
C LEU A 97 -11.92 6.81 -10.69
N SER A 98 -11.77 6.15 -11.85
CA SER A 98 -12.89 5.60 -12.61
C SER A 98 -12.89 4.07 -12.48
N ILE A 99 -14.07 3.47 -12.28
CA ILE A 99 -14.22 2.02 -12.06
C ILE A 99 -15.18 1.48 -13.11
N GLU A 100 -14.73 0.48 -13.87
CA GLU A 100 -15.56 -0.35 -14.74
C GLU A 100 -15.52 -1.77 -14.20
N MET A 101 -16.67 -2.30 -13.74
CA MET A 101 -16.73 -3.63 -13.14
C MET A 101 -17.81 -4.49 -13.79
N THR A 102 -17.47 -5.75 -14.04
CA THR A 102 -18.41 -6.80 -14.45
C THR A 102 -18.48 -7.83 -13.35
N VAL A 103 -19.68 -8.12 -12.84
CA VAL A 103 -19.88 -9.10 -11.78
C VAL A 103 -20.96 -10.09 -12.18
N ASP A 104 -20.58 -11.37 -12.27
CA ASP A 104 -21.46 -12.48 -12.60
C ASP A 104 -21.68 -13.36 -11.36
N TYR A 105 -22.94 -13.68 -11.07
CA TYR A 105 -23.34 -14.52 -9.95
C TYR A 105 -24.12 -15.74 -10.44
N SER A 106 -23.80 -16.91 -9.90
CA SER A 106 -24.61 -18.12 -10.05
C SER A 106 -24.86 -18.74 -8.68
N THR A 107 -26.10 -19.11 -8.40
CA THR A 107 -26.47 -19.83 -7.17
C THR A 107 -27.21 -21.10 -7.55
N THR A 108 -27.13 -22.12 -6.69
CA THR A 108 -27.84 -23.38 -6.86
C THR A 108 -28.53 -23.73 -5.55
N LYS A 109 -29.71 -24.34 -5.65
CA LYS A 109 -30.48 -24.82 -4.50
C LYS A 109 -29.80 -26.03 -3.86
N LEU A 110 -30.02 -26.19 -2.56
CA LEU A 110 -29.77 -27.45 -1.86
C LEU A 110 -30.97 -28.38 -2.04
#